data_AF-X6L892-F1
#
_entry.id   AF-X6L892-F1
#
_cell.length_a   1.000
_cell.length_b   1.000
_cell.length_c   1.000
_cell.angle_alpha   90.00
_cell.angle_beta   90.00
_cell.angle_gamma   90.00
#
_symmetry.space_group_name_H-M   'P 1'
#
loop_
_entity.id
_entity.type
_entity.pdbx_description
1 polymer ?
#
loop_
_entity_poly.entity_id
_entity_poly.type
_entity_poly.pdbx_seq_one_letter_code
_entity_poly.pdbx_strand_id
1 'polypeptide(L)'
;MQISAMWNHQIDANLIYVAFCWCKGDINETTELLSKFEQWKFRDNNKQNYKKKIYEFLERRCCNHNINMFFMFLSRICVKLNAIKYAAATTANNGLPFVEKDKK
;
A
#
# COMPACT_ATOMS: atom_id res chain seq x y z
N MET A 1 -11.98 -0.36 12.53
CA MET A 1 -10.55 0.02 12.73
C MET A 1 -10.44 1.54 12.76
N GLN A 2 -9.80 2.14 13.78
CA GLN A 2 -9.79 3.60 14.02
C GLN A 2 -9.32 4.43 12.81
N ILE A 3 -8.20 4.04 12.20
CA ILE A 3 -7.66 4.72 11.01
C ILE A 3 -8.65 4.71 9.85
N SER A 4 -9.37 3.60 9.62
CA SER A 4 -10.36 3.54 8.53
C SER A 4 -11.50 4.54 8.73
N ALA A 5 -11.95 4.73 9.99
CA ALA A 5 -12.99 5.70 10.32
C ALA A 5 -12.52 7.16 10.14
N MET A 6 -11.26 7.48 10.49
CA MET A 6 -10.68 8.82 10.28
C MET A 6 -10.70 9.26 8.82
N TRP A 7 -10.63 8.31 7.89
CA TRP A 7 -10.64 8.54 6.46
C TRP A 7 -12.00 8.24 5.80
N ASN A 8 -13.09 8.17 6.59
CA ASN A 8 -14.44 7.84 6.13
C ASN A 8 -14.48 6.60 5.22
N HIS A 9 -13.67 5.58 5.56
CA HIS A 9 -13.52 4.32 4.81
C HIS A 9 -13.04 4.46 3.36
N GLN A 10 -12.47 5.61 2.97
CA GLN A 10 -11.98 5.85 1.60
C GLN A 10 -10.64 5.17 1.30
N ILE A 11 -9.88 4.77 2.33
CA ILE A 11 -8.62 4.04 2.17
C ILE A 11 -8.88 2.53 2.24
N ASP A 12 -8.27 1.81 1.30
CA ASP A 12 -8.24 0.35 1.24
C ASP A 12 -7.77 -0.26 2.57
N ALA A 13 -8.59 -1.13 3.18
CA ALA A 13 -8.27 -1.77 4.44
C ALA A 13 -6.98 -2.61 4.40
N ASN A 14 -6.67 -3.23 3.25
CA ASN A 14 -5.42 -3.96 3.04
C ASN A 14 -4.22 -3.01 3.11
N LEU A 15 -4.35 -1.82 2.52
CA LEU A 15 -3.31 -0.79 2.56
C LEU A 15 -3.11 -0.28 3.98
N ILE A 16 -4.20 -0.01 4.72
CA ILE A 16 -4.08 0.44 6.10
C ILE A 16 -3.38 -0.63 6.95
N TYR A 17 -3.76 -1.91 6.79
CA TYR A 17 -3.12 -3.01 7.50
C TYR A 17 -1.61 -3.10 7.18
N VAL A 18 -1.24 -3.04 5.91
CA VAL A 18 0.18 -3.08 5.49
C VAL A 18 0.95 -1.88 6.04
N ALA A 19 0.39 -0.68 5.99
CA ALA A 19 1.01 0.52 6.56
C ALA A 19 1.15 0.43 8.08
N PHE A 20 0.15 -0.12 8.77
CA PHE A 20 0.17 -0.36 10.20
C PHE A 20 1.27 -1.34 10.61
N CYS A 21 1.40 -2.45 9.89
CA CYS A 21 2.50 -3.40 10.08
C CYS A 21 3.86 -2.74 9.82
N TRP A 22 3.97 -1.91 8.78
CA TRP A 22 5.19 -1.19 8.44
C TRP A 22 5.63 -0.24 9.57
N CYS A 23 4.69 0.48 10.17
CA CYS A 23 4.88 1.38 11.31
C CYS A 23 4.87 0.65 12.66
N LYS A 24 5.07 -0.68 12.69
CA LYS A 24 5.13 -1.50 13.93
C LYS A 24 3.92 -1.33 14.86
N GLY A 25 2.77 -0.99 14.31
CA GLY A 25 1.53 -0.78 15.04
C GLY A 25 1.34 0.61 15.64
N ASP A 26 2.20 1.59 15.32
CA ASP A 26 1.98 2.98 15.74
C ASP A 26 0.93 3.66 14.87
N ILE A 27 -0.17 4.09 15.49
CA ILE A 27 -1.33 4.71 14.80
C ILE A 27 -0.98 6.07 14.22
N ASN A 28 -0.17 6.87 14.92
CA ASN A 28 0.17 8.23 14.52
C ASN A 28 1.12 8.20 13.32
N GLU A 29 2.17 7.37 13.39
CA GLU A 29 3.09 7.15 12.28
C GLU A 29 2.36 6.58 11.06
N THR A 30 1.45 5.61 11.28
CA THR A 30 0.66 5.03 10.19
C THR A 30 -0.21 6.08 9.51
N THR A 31 -0.88 6.92 10.29
CA THR A 31 -1.75 7.99 9.77
C THR A 31 -0.94 9.02 8.99
N GLU A 32 0.21 9.43 9.50
CA GLU A 32 1.10 10.37 8.82
C GLU A 32 1.65 9.77 7.51
N LEU A 33 2.07 8.51 7.53
CA LEU A 33 2.58 7.80 6.36
C LEU A 33 1.52 7.66 5.26
N LEU A 34 0.29 7.30 5.64
CA LEU A 34 -0.85 7.22 4.71
C LEU A 34 -1.21 8.60 4.13
N SER A 35 -1.16 9.66 4.93
CA SER A 35 -1.37 11.03 4.44
C SER A 35 -0.31 11.43 3.41
N LYS A 36 0.98 11.19 3.69
CA LYS A 36 2.08 11.44 2.74
C LYS A 36 1.91 10.61 1.46
N PHE A 37 1.48 9.36 1.58
CA PHE A 37 1.23 8.48 0.44
C PHE A 37 0.08 8.99 -0.45
N GLU A 38 -1.06 9.38 0.13
CA GLU A 38 -2.18 9.92 -0.65
C GLU A 38 -1.77 11.22 -1.37
N GLN A 39 -1.04 12.12 -0.71
CA GLN A 39 -0.49 13.30 -1.38
C GLN A 39 0.46 12.92 -2.52
N TRP A 40 1.34 11.95 -2.30
CA TRP A 40 2.29 11.47 -3.31
C TRP A 40 1.59 10.90 -4.54
N LYS A 41 0.47 10.18 -4.39
CA LYS A 41 -0.27 9.57 -5.52
C LYS A 41 -0.67 10.58 -6.59
N PHE A 42 -1.03 11.79 -6.19
CA PHE A 42 -1.52 12.84 -7.08
C PHE A 42 -0.43 13.81 -7.57
N ARG A 43 0.77 13.78 -6.97
CA ARG A 43 1.91 14.59 -7.42
C ARG A 43 2.64 13.93 -8.59
N ASP A 44 3.32 14.75 -9.39
CA ASP A 44 4.35 14.36 -10.39
C ASP A 44 3.98 13.19 -11.31
N ASN A 45 2.68 13.07 -11.65
CA ASN A 45 2.15 11.97 -12.45
C ASN A 45 2.48 10.57 -11.89
N ASN A 46 2.66 10.43 -10.57
CA ASN A 46 3.04 9.16 -9.94
C ASN A 46 2.04 8.03 -10.23
N LYS A 47 0.74 8.33 -10.23
CA LYS A 47 -0.31 7.39 -10.65
C LYS A 47 -0.14 6.92 -12.11
N GLN A 48 0.27 7.81 -13.02
CA GLN A 48 0.51 7.45 -14.42
C GLN A 48 1.81 6.64 -14.57
N ASN A 49 2.85 6.97 -13.80
CA ASN A 49 4.08 6.19 -13.74
C ASN A 49 3.83 4.77 -13.22
N TYR A 50 2.92 4.59 -12.26
CA TYR A 50 2.49 3.27 -11.83
C TYR A 50 1.88 2.46 -12.97
N LYS A 51 0.99 3.05 -13.78
CA LYS A 51 0.36 2.34 -14.91
C LYS A 51 1.36 1.73 -15.89
N LYS A 52 2.52 2.38 -16.08
CA LYS A 52 3.61 1.85 -16.93
C LYS A 52 4.26 0.58 -16.37
N LYS A 53 4.17 0.36 -15.05
CA LYS A 53 4.79 -0.76 -14.33
C LYS A 53 3.80 -1.82 -13.87
N ILE A 54 2.50 -1.67 -14.16
CA ILE A 54 1.45 -2.59 -13.66
C ILE A 54 1.77 -4.05 -13.97
N TYR A 55 2.25 -4.34 -15.18
CA TYR A 55 2.52 -5.72 -15.60
C TYR A 55 3.62 -6.38 -14.77
N GLU A 56 4.66 -5.64 -14.36
CA GLU A 56 5.73 -6.18 -13.51
C GLU A 56 5.22 -6.63 -12.12
N PHE A 57 4.17 -5.97 -11.60
CA PHE A 57 3.51 -6.37 -10.36
C PHE A 57 2.58 -7.56 -10.57
N LEU A 58 1.81 -7.56 -11.67
CA LEU A 58 0.87 -8.63 -11.98
C LEU A 58 1.56 -9.97 -12.26
N GLU A 59 2.73 -9.97 -12.91
CA GLU A 59 3.56 -11.17 -13.10
C GLU A 59 3.95 -11.84 -11.77
N ARG A 60 4.00 -11.06 -10.68
CA ARG A 60 4.26 -11.56 -9.33
C ARG A 60 3.01 -11.79 -8.49
N ARG A 61 1.84 -11.82 -9.13
CA ARG A 61 0.53 -12.00 -8.51
C ARG A 61 0.14 -10.88 -7.53
N CYS A 62 0.76 -9.72 -7.64
CA CYS A 62 0.42 -8.56 -6.80
C CYS A 62 -0.79 -7.82 -7.40
N CYS A 63 -1.99 -8.33 -7.16
CA CYS A 63 -3.22 -7.80 -7.76
C CYS A 63 -3.77 -6.54 -7.06
N ASN A 64 -3.35 -6.23 -5.83
CA ASN A 64 -3.81 -5.03 -5.12
C ASN A 64 -3.01 -3.79 -5.57
N HIS A 65 -3.63 -2.96 -6.40
CA HIS A 65 -3.01 -1.75 -6.96
C HIS A 65 -2.62 -0.71 -5.90
N ASN A 66 -3.37 -0.60 -4.80
CA ASN A 66 -3.06 0.36 -3.74
C ASN A 66 -1.77 -0.05 -3.01
N ILE A 67 -1.61 -1.34 -2.71
CA ILE A 67 -0.39 -1.90 -2.12
C ILE A 67 0.80 -1.72 -3.07
N ASN A 68 0.62 -2.00 -4.36
CA ASN A 68 1.68 -1.83 -5.34
C ASN A 68 2.19 -0.38 -5.40
N MET A 69 1.28 0.59 -5.48
CA MET A 69 1.62 2.01 -5.44
C MET A 69 2.29 2.40 -4.11
N PHE A 70 1.82 1.84 -2.99
CA PHE A 70 2.40 2.09 -1.67
C PHE A 70 3.85 1.63 -1.57
N PHE A 71 4.18 0.44 -2.07
CA PHE A 71 5.57 -0.02 -2.10
C PHE A 71 6.45 0.78 -3.08
N MET A 72 5.88 1.29 -4.18
CA MET A 72 6.59 2.24 -5.03
C MET A 72 6.91 3.54 -4.29
N PHE A 73 5.97 4.06 -3.51
CA PHE A 73 6.20 5.22 -2.66
C PHE A 73 7.29 4.94 -1.62
N LEU A 74 7.20 3.83 -0.89
CA LEU A 74 8.21 3.44 0.10
C LEU A 74 9.60 3.28 -0.52
N SER A 75 9.71 2.78 -1.75
CA SER A 75 11.01 2.65 -2.44
C SER A 75 11.71 3.98 -2.72
N ARG A 76 10.98 5.10 -2.72
CA ARG A 76 11.57 6.44 -2.83
C ARG A 76 12.12 6.96 -1.51
N ILE A 77 11.53 6.53 -0.39
CA ILE A 77 11.94 6.94 0.96
C ILE A 77 13.07 6.02 1.46
N CYS A 78 12.97 4.73 1.16
CA CYS A 78 13.93 3.70 1.56
C CYS A 78 14.72 3.22 0.34
N VAL A 79 15.90 3.80 0.11
CA VAL A 79 16.76 3.55 -1.07
C VAL A 79 17.07 2.06 -1.33
N LYS A 80 17.06 1.22 -0.29
CA LYS A 80 17.32 -0.24 -0.40
C LYS A 80 16.08 -1.09 -0.70
N LEU A 81 14.89 -0.49 -0.77
CA LEU A 81 13.64 -1.23 -0.93
C LEU A 81 13.32 -1.48 -2.41
N ASN A 82 13.25 -2.75 -2.81
CA ASN A 82 12.71 -3.13 -4.11
C ASN A 82 11.18 -3.29 -3.98
N ALA A 83 10.44 -2.32 -4.54
CA ALA A 83 9.00 -2.23 -4.40
C ALA A 83 8.26 -3.52 -4.79
N ILE A 84 8.65 -4.14 -5.90
CA ILE A 84 7.97 -5.33 -6.44
C ILE A 84 8.25 -6.56 -5.56
N LYS A 85 9.50 -6.75 -5.13
CA LYS A 85 9.86 -7.87 -4.23
C LYS A 85 9.12 -7.76 -2.89
N TYR A 86 9.07 -6.57 -2.31
CA TYR A 86 8.39 -6.35 -1.05
C TYR A 86 6.87 -6.48 -1.19
N ALA A 87 6.27 -5.91 -2.23
CA ALA A 87 4.84 -6.10 -2.51
C ALA A 87 4.48 -7.59 -2.64
N ALA A 88 5.30 -8.37 -3.34
CA ALA A 88 5.09 -9.81 -3.49
C ALA A 88 5.20 -10.54 -2.15
N ALA A 89 6.25 -10.27 -1.37
CA ALA A 89 6.45 -10.90 -0.07
C ALA A 89 5.32 -10.56 0.92
N THR A 90 4.91 -9.30 1.00
CA THR A 90 3.81 -8.86 1.85
C THR A 90 2.48 -9.47 1.41
N THR A 91 2.21 -9.54 0.11
CA THR A 91 1.00 -10.17 -0.42
C THR A 91 0.94 -11.65 -0.05
N ALA A 92 2.05 -12.37 -0.22
CA ALA A 92 2.15 -13.79 0.11
C ALA A 92 2.04 -14.06 1.63
N ASN A 93 2.77 -13.32 2.45
CA ASN A 93 2.81 -13.53 3.90
C ASN A 93 1.50 -13.18 4.60
N ASN A 94 0.82 -12.12 4.13
CA ASN A 94 -0.41 -11.63 4.76
C ASN A 94 -1.68 -12.22 4.12
N GLY A 95 -1.56 -13.06 3.10
CA GLY A 95 -2.71 -13.65 2.40
C GLY A 95 -3.61 -12.63 1.70
N LEU A 96 -3.02 -11.55 1.18
CA LEU A 96 -3.77 -10.44 0.57
C LEU A 96 -4.16 -10.76 -0.88
N PRO A 97 -5.25 -10.15 -1.40
CA PRO A 97 -6.12 -9.19 -0.70
C PRO A 97 -7.15 -9.85 0.22
N PHE A 98 -7.50 -9.17 1.32
CA PHE A 98 -8.77 -9.37 2.02
C PHE A 98 -9.90 -9.14 1.02
N VAL A 99 -10.75 -10.13 0.88
CA VAL A 99 -11.89 -10.15 -0.03
C VAL A 99 -13.18 -9.86 0.74
N GLU A 100 -14.29 -9.65 0.02
CA GLU A 100 -15.55 -9.22 0.62
C GLU A 100 -16.07 -10.16 1.72
N LYS A 101 -15.80 -11.47 1.60
CA LYS A 101 -16.07 -12.48 2.62
C LYS A 101 -15.29 -12.32 3.93
N ASP A 102 -14.21 -11.55 3.94
CA ASP A 102 -13.37 -11.29 5.12
C ASP A 102 -13.85 -10.08 5.93
N LYS A 103 -14.79 -9.30 5.38
CA LYS A 103 -15.48 -8.21 6.09
C LYS A 103 -16.53 -8.85 7.01
N LYS A 104 -16.15 -9.18 8.24
CA LYS A 104 -17.09 -9.56 9.32
C LYS A 104 -17.83 -8.34 9.86
#